data_AF-A0A7S4BHX8-F1
#
_entry.id   AF-A0A7S4BHX8-F1
#
_cell.length_a   1.000
_cell.length_b   1.000
_cell.length_c   1.000
_cell.angle_alpha   90.00
_cell.angle_beta   90.00
_cell.angle_gamma   90.00
#
_symmetry.space_group_name_H-M   'P 1'
#
loop_
_entity.id
_entity.type
_entity.pdbx_description
1 polymer ?
#
loop_
_entity_poly.entity_id
_entity_poly.type
_entity_poly.pdbx_seq_one_letter_code
_entity_poly.pdbx_strand_id
1 'polypeptide(L)'
;CTMSVVGGEALAQHIDTWASGGKEKTADLVREYAAAPAPAAGAHPLKALLLELVYAVLKGKLDAGKLCDTLANATMVPEEVRPRVQSDLADIFWLVGLQLEADEERSKKEKKPLVLLIKELLREKVLLPDLLKTRLEPEMLQETELITDHAQFNKQQVRMNTRTLYTQQKYNLFREESEGYSKLITELSELPAANGKETSTRGCKQASEVITNVQSLIGYFDLEPNRVLDLVLEAVEAVPSRVRHSKLLSLFNPKYIPHVLGFKLNSYFSAKEPTPPSLCTLCAVLLQHKVMALEQLLPHLTPSVAELAAAAETRRSAMLAQAKKVGVVSLADTAPLEPAE
;
A
#
# COMPACT_ATOMS: atom_id res chain seq x y z
N CYS A 1 3.72 33.97 27.06
CA CYS A 1 4.91 34.61 26.48
C CYS A 1 4.50 35.55 25.37
N THR A 2 4.42 36.84 25.65
CA THR A 2 4.17 37.88 24.65
C THR A 2 5.44 38.09 23.84
N MET A 3 5.50 37.52 22.64
CA MET A 3 6.51 37.90 21.67
C MET A 3 6.18 39.31 21.19
N SER A 4 6.82 40.31 21.78
CA SER A 4 6.86 41.67 21.25
C SER A 4 7.66 41.63 19.95
N VAL A 5 6.96 41.60 18.82
CA VAL A 5 7.58 41.75 17.50
C VAL A 5 7.75 43.24 17.24
N VAL A 6 8.91 43.60 16.72
CA VAL A 6 9.27 44.95 16.24
C VAL A 6 8.11 45.52 15.41
N GLY A 7 7.50 46.61 15.89
CA GLY A 7 6.37 47.28 15.24
C GLY A 7 4.98 47.10 15.88
N GLY A 8 4.86 46.36 16.99
CA GLY A 8 3.57 46.10 17.66
C GLY A 8 2.78 47.36 18.07
N GLU A 9 3.45 48.43 18.52
CA GLU A 9 2.78 49.70 18.86
C GLU A 9 2.24 50.43 17.62
N ALA A 10 2.96 50.40 16.51
CA ALA A 10 2.53 51.00 15.25
C ALA A 10 1.32 50.25 14.65
N LEU A 11 1.33 48.92 14.73
CA LEU A 11 0.20 48.10 14.28
C LEU A 11 -1.04 48.30 15.16
N ALA A 12 -0.88 48.41 16.48
CA ALA A 12 -1.99 48.72 17.38
C ALA A 12 -2.64 50.07 17.03
N GLN A 13 -1.83 51.09 16.74
CA GLN A 13 -2.34 52.39 16.26
C GLN A 13 -3.04 52.28 14.89
N HIS A 14 -2.53 51.43 13.98
CA HIS A 14 -3.17 51.19 12.69
C HIS A 14 -4.54 50.48 12.84
N ILE A 15 -4.65 49.56 13.79
CA ILE A 15 -5.92 48.88 14.13
C ILE A 15 -6.92 49.88 14.70
N ASP A 16 -6.48 50.74 15.63
CA ASP A 16 -7.35 51.76 16.24
C ASP A 16 -7.82 52.84 15.24
N THR A 17 -7.02 53.09 14.19
CA THR A 17 -7.30 54.07 13.12
C THR A 17 -7.69 53.42 11.79
N TRP A 18 -8.28 52.22 11.82
CA TRP A 18 -8.55 51.43 10.60
C TRP A 18 -9.32 52.20 9.52
N ALA A 19 -10.32 53.01 9.92
CA ALA A 19 -11.14 53.79 9.00
C ALA A 19 -10.49 55.08 8.50
N SER A 20 -9.48 55.61 9.21
CA SER A 20 -8.85 56.91 8.95
C SER A 20 -7.46 56.80 8.32
N GLY A 21 -7.16 55.67 7.67
CA GLY A 21 -5.89 55.43 6.95
C GLY A 21 -5.08 54.23 7.45
N GLY A 22 -5.54 53.56 8.53
CA GLY A 22 -4.86 52.39 9.09
C GLY A 22 -4.89 51.16 8.18
N LYS A 23 -5.96 50.98 7.39
CA LYS A 23 -6.08 49.88 6.42
C LYS A 23 -5.04 49.98 5.28
N GLU A 24 -4.80 51.18 4.74
CA GLU A 24 -3.81 51.41 3.69
C GLU A 24 -2.40 51.11 4.19
N LYS A 25 -2.05 51.66 5.36
CA LYS A 25 -0.74 51.40 5.99
C LYS A 25 -0.51 49.93 6.30
N THR A 26 -1.54 49.21 6.72
CA THR A 26 -1.46 47.76 6.97
C THR A 26 -1.28 46.98 5.67
N ALA A 27 -1.99 47.36 4.60
CA ALA A 27 -1.82 46.74 3.28
C ALA A 27 -0.42 47.00 2.69
N ASP A 28 0.13 48.20 2.90
CA ASP A 28 1.49 48.53 2.48
C ASP A 28 2.54 47.67 3.20
N LEU A 29 2.38 47.47 4.52
CA LEU A 29 3.24 46.57 5.30
C LEU A 29 3.12 45.10 4.84
N VAL A 30 1.90 44.63 4.52
CA VAL A 30 1.71 43.28 3.96
C VAL A 30 2.45 43.14 2.63
N ARG A 31 2.37 44.15 1.76
CA ARG A 31 3.06 44.15 0.46
C ARG A 31 4.58 44.16 0.62
N GLU A 32 5.09 45.06 1.47
CA GLU A 32 6.52 45.18 1.74
C GLU A 32 7.08 43.88 2.31
N TYR A 33 6.45 43.34 3.35
CA TYR A 33 6.95 42.13 3.98
C TYR A 33 6.80 40.92 3.08
N ALA A 34 5.73 40.79 2.30
CA ALA A 34 5.58 39.64 1.42
C ALA A 34 6.55 39.65 0.23
N ALA A 35 6.95 40.83 -0.25
CA ALA A 35 7.99 41.00 -1.26
C ALA A 35 9.40 40.77 -0.70
N ALA A 36 9.59 40.87 0.62
CA ALA A 36 10.88 40.63 1.24
C ALA A 36 11.32 39.16 1.11
N PRO A 37 12.62 38.89 0.89
CA PRO A 37 13.15 37.53 0.88
C PRO A 37 13.00 36.88 2.26
N ALA A 38 12.97 35.55 2.29
CA ALA A 38 12.93 34.81 3.55
C ALA A 38 14.18 35.17 4.41
N PRO A 39 14.01 35.48 5.71
CA PRO A 39 15.13 35.83 6.57
C PRO A 39 16.05 34.62 6.79
N ALA A 40 17.35 34.88 6.93
CA ALA A 40 18.35 33.82 7.19
C ALA A 40 18.17 33.15 8.57
N ALA A 41 17.55 33.85 9.53
CA ALA A 41 17.18 33.32 10.84
C ALA A 41 15.99 34.11 11.40
N GLY A 42 15.07 33.41 12.08
CA GLY A 42 13.89 34.00 12.73
C GLY A 42 12.59 33.88 11.94
N ALA A 43 11.47 34.28 12.58
CA ALA A 43 10.16 34.28 11.95
C ALA A 43 10.07 35.39 10.90
N HIS A 44 9.44 35.09 9.77
CA HIS A 44 9.21 36.07 8.72
C HIS A 44 8.30 37.21 9.22
N PRO A 45 8.62 38.49 8.95
CA PRO A 45 7.86 39.63 9.48
C PRO A 45 6.39 39.60 9.04
N LEU A 46 6.10 39.06 7.84
CA LEU A 46 4.72 38.84 7.39
C LEU A 46 3.94 37.90 8.32
N LYS A 47 4.53 36.80 8.79
CA LYS A 47 3.85 35.86 9.68
C LYS A 47 3.50 36.51 11.02
N ALA A 48 4.40 37.32 11.55
CA ALA A 48 4.14 38.07 12.78
C ALA A 48 3.03 39.11 12.59
N LEU A 49 3.07 39.89 11.50
CA LEU A 49 2.04 40.86 11.17
C LEU A 49 0.66 40.21 11.03
N LEU A 50 0.57 39.14 10.23
CA LEU A 50 -0.68 38.40 10.01
C LEU A 50 -1.19 37.76 11.31
N LEU A 51 -0.30 37.23 12.15
CA LEU A 51 -0.68 36.64 13.45
C LEU A 51 -1.30 37.68 14.37
N GLU A 52 -0.71 38.88 14.47
CA GLU A 52 -1.26 39.98 15.27
C GLU A 52 -2.62 40.46 14.72
N LEU A 53 -2.78 40.53 13.38
CA LEU A 53 -4.07 40.85 12.76
C LEU A 53 -5.14 39.81 13.08
N VAL A 54 -4.79 38.52 13.03
CA VAL A 54 -5.71 37.43 13.42
C VAL A 54 -6.09 37.59 14.90
N TYR A 55 -5.14 37.79 15.82
CA TYR A 55 -5.49 38.02 17.23
C TYR A 55 -6.28 39.30 17.48
N ALA A 56 -6.08 40.36 16.68
CA ALA A 56 -6.90 41.56 16.76
C ALA A 56 -8.37 41.26 16.45
N VAL A 57 -8.63 40.40 15.46
CA VAL A 57 -9.98 39.90 15.16
C VAL A 57 -10.50 39.01 16.29
N LEU A 58 -9.71 38.06 16.79
CA LEU A 58 -10.13 37.15 17.87
C LEU A 58 -10.46 37.89 19.18
N LYS A 59 -9.76 38.98 19.48
CA LYS A 59 -10.00 39.84 20.65
C LYS A 59 -11.10 40.89 20.41
N GLY A 60 -11.71 40.94 19.22
CA GLY A 60 -12.77 41.88 18.87
C GLY A 60 -12.32 43.33 18.67
N LYS A 61 -11.01 43.58 18.51
CA LYS A 61 -10.47 44.91 18.19
C LYS A 61 -10.64 45.26 16.71
N LEU A 62 -10.64 44.25 15.85
CA LEU A 62 -10.83 44.38 14.41
C LEU A 62 -12.00 43.49 13.98
N ASP A 63 -12.83 43.99 13.06
CA ASP A 63 -13.92 43.21 12.48
C ASP A 63 -13.39 42.27 11.39
N ALA A 64 -13.89 41.03 11.37
CA ALA A 64 -13.44 40.01 10.43
C ALA A 64 -13.70 40.42 8.97
N GLY A 65 -14.85 41.04 8.70
CA GLY A 65 -15.22 41.54 7.37
C GLY A 65 -14.25 42.62 6.89
N LYS A 66 -13.91 43.58 7.76
CA LYS A 66 -12.93 44.64 7.42
C LYS A 66 -11.54 44.09 7.06
N LEU A 67 -11.08 43.04 7.74
CA LEU A 67 -9.82 42.38 7.43
C LEU A 67 -9.93 41.62 6.09
N CYS A 68 -11.03 40.89 5.88
CA CYS A 68 -11.30 40.18 4.63
C CYS A 68 -11.34 41.14 3.44
N ASP A 69 -12.05 42.26 3.54
CA ASP A 69 -12.14 43.28 2.49
C ASP A 69 -10.75 43.82 2.11
N THR A 70 -9.89 44.02 3.10
CA THR A 70 -8.52 44.54 2.89
C THR A 70 -7.64 43.51 2.18
N LEU A 71 -7.76 42.23 2.54
CA LEU A 71 -6.99 41.15 1.92
C LEU A 71 -7.55 40.72 0.54
N ALA A 72 -8.86 40.86 0.33
CA ALA A 72 -9.53 40.57 -0.94
C ALA A 72 -9.29 41.64 -1.99
N ASN A 73 -9.11 42.89 -1.57
CA ASN A 73 -8.91 44.00 -2.49
C ASN A 73 -7.56 43.89 -3.24
N ALA A 74 -7.63 43.58 -4.54
CA ALA A 74 -6.48 43.42 -5.41
C ALA A 74 -5.60 44.67 -5.55
N THR A 75 -6.14 45.87 -5.28
CA THR A 75 -5.34 47.11 -5.23
C THR A 75 -4.49 47.21 -3.96
N MET A 76 -4.95 46.60 -2.86
CA MET A 76 -4.26 46.60 -1.58
C MET A 76 -3.25 45.46 -1.51
N VAL A 77 -3.66 44.24 -1.86
CA VAL A 77 -2.82 43.04 -1.93
C VAL A 77 -2.77 42.53 -3.38
N PRO A 78 -1.66 42.75 -4.11
CA PRO A 78 -1.49 42.28 -5.47
C PRO A 78 -1.55 40.76 -5.59
N GLU A 79 -2.00 40.25 -6.74
CA GLU A 79 -2.11 38.81 -7.03
C GLU A 79 -0.78 38.06 -6.90
N GLU A 80 0.35 38.71 -7.18
CA GLU A 80 1.70 38.11 -7.09
C GLU A 80 2.07 37.71 -5.66
N VAL A 81 1.60 38.49 -4.69
CA VAL A 81 1.87 38.33 -3.26
C VAL A 81 0.88 37.39 -2.59
N ARG A 82 -0.32 37.26 -3.17
CA ARG A 82 -1.44 36.51 -2.59
C ARG A 82 -1.11 35.05 -2.23
N PRO A 83 -0.41 34.25 -3.07
CA PRO A 83 -0.09 32.86 -2.71
C PRO A 83 0.72 32.74 -1.41
N ARG A 84 1.62 33.69 -1.16
CA ARG A 84 2.44 33.71 0.06
C ARG A 84 1.60 34.08 1.27
N VAL A 85 0.76 35.10 1.16
CA VAL A 85 -0.18 35.49 2.22
C VAL A 85 -1.15 34.35 2.54
N GLN A 86 -1.66 33.65 1.52
CA GLN A 86 -2.52 32.48 1.67
C GLN A 86 -1.83 31.35 2.44
N SER A 87 -0.59 31.02 2.06
CA SER A 87 0.21 29.99 2.74
C SER A 87 0.50 30.36 4.20
N ASP A 88 0.91 31.60 4.45
CA ASP A 88 1.25 32.06 5.79
C ASP A 88 0.01 32.15 6.69
N LEU A 89 -1.15 32.57 6.16
CA LEU A 89 -2.43 32.54 6.88
C LEU A 89 -2.87 31.12 7.24
N ALA A 90 -2.71 30.16 6.32
CA ALA A 90 -3.04 28.76 6.60
C ALA A 90 -2.18 28.19 7.74
N ASP A 91 -0.88 28.48 7.74
CA ASP A 91 0.03 28.11 8.85
C ASP A 91 -0.38 28.77 10.17
N ILE A 92 -0.77 30.05 10.13
CA ILE A 92 -1.22 30.79 11.32
C ILE A 92 -2.51 30.21 11.87
N PHE A 93 -3.48 29.87 11.02
CA PHE A 93 -4.72 29.23 11.47
C PHE A 93 -4.51 27.86 12.07
N TRP A 94 -3.58 27.07 11.50
CA TRP A 94 -3.16 25.82 12.12
C TRP A 94 -2.53 26.07 13.50
N LEU A 95 -1.58 27.00 13.61
CA LEU A 95 -0.91 27.33 14.88
C LEU A 95 -1.88 27.83 15.95
N VAL A 96 -2.78 28.75 15.57
CA VAL A 96 -3.78 29.30 16.49
C VAL A 96 -4.80 28.22 16.87
N GLY A 97 -5.22 27.38 15.93
CA GLY A 97 -6.07 26.21 16.21
C GLY A 97 -5.47 25.32 17.30
N LEU A 98 -4.20 24.92 17.12
CA LEU A 98 -3.48 24.09 18.09
C LEU A 98 -3.37 24.76 19.47
N GLN A 99 -3.17 26.08 19.53
CA GLN A 99 -3.15 26.82 20.79
C GLN A 99 -4.51 26.88 21.48
N LEU A 100 -5.61 26.96 20.72
CA LEU A 100 -6.96 26.94 21.27
C LEU A 100 -7.36 25.56 21.77
N GLU A 101 -6.84 24.49 21.18
CA GLU A 101 -7.03 23.13 21.70
C GLU A 101 -6.30 22.91 23.03
N ALA A 102 -5.13 23.54 23.21
CA ALA A 102 -4.36 23.46 24.45
C ALA A 102 -4.94 24.29 25.61
N ASP A 103 -5.77 25.30 25.33
CA ASP A 103 -6.34 26.22 26.33
C ASP A 103 -7.87 26.29 26.22
N GLU A 104 -8.57 25.50 27.05
CA GLU A 104 -10.02 25.38 27.04
C GLU A 104 -10.76 26.72 27.27
N GLU A 105 -10.22 27.59 28.14
CA GLU A 105 -10.85 28.87 28.46
C GLU A 105 -10.77 29.85 27.29
N ARG A 106 -9.63 29.82 26.60
CA ARG A 106 -9.43 30.58 25.36
C ARG A 106 -10.27 30.04 24.22
N SER A 107 -10.35 28.71 24.10
CA SER A 107 -11.17 28.00 23.11
C SER A 107 -12.62 28.48 23.13
N LYS A 108 -13.25 28.55 24.32
CA LYS A 108 -14.65 28.98 24.47
C LYS A 108 -14.91 30.40 23.91
N LYS A 109 -13.91 31.28 23.94
CA LYS A 109 -14.04 32.69 23.54
C LYS A 109 -13.60 32.94 22.11
N GLU A 110 -12.46 32.39 21.70
CA GLU A 110 -11.76 32.74 20.46
C GLU A 110 -12.03 31.75 19.31
N LYS A 111 -12.50 30.53 19.59
CA LYS A 111 -12.76 29.51 18.56
C LYS A 111 -13.87 29.92 17.59
N LYS A 112 -14.99 30.45 18.09
CA LYS A 112 -16.10 30.94 17.24
C LYS A 112 -15.66 32.12 16.33
N PRO A 113 -15.00 33.17 16.84
CA PRO A 113 -14.42 34.22 15.99
C PRO A 113 -13.45 33.69 14.93
N LEU A 114 -12.61 32.70 15.27
CA LEU A 114 -11.65 32.11 14.32
C LEU A 114 -12.38 31.41 13.17
N VAL A 115 -13.37 30.58 13.48
CA VAL A 115 -14.16 29.86 12.48
C VAL A 115 -14.90 30.83 11.56
N LEU A 116 -15.47 31.91 12.11
CA LEU A 116 -16.14 32.96 11.32
C LEU A 116 -15.16 33.66 10.37
N LEU A 117 -13.98 34.05 10.86
CA LEU A 117 -12.94 34.67 10.03
C LEU A 117 -12.53 33.75 8.87
N ILE A 118 -12.32 32.46 9.13
CA ILE A 118 -11.95 31.50 8.07
C ILE A 118 -13.07 31.35 7.04
N LYS A 119 -14.33 31.27 7.48
CA LYS A 119 -15.49 31.20 6.58
C LYS A 119 -15.62 32.44 5.70
N GLU A 120 -15.38 33.63 6.24
CA GLU A 120 -15.40 34.87 5.46
C GLU A 120 -14.27 34.93 4.43
N LEU A 121 -13.05 34.56 4.82
CA LEU A 121 -11.90 34.51 3.90
C LEU A 121 -12.08 33.48 2.78
N LEU A 122 -12.78 32.37 3.06
CA LEU A 122 -13.17 31.39 2.05
C LEU A 122 -14.26 31.93 1.11
N ARG A 123 -15.25 32.66 1.65
CA ARG A 123 -16.33 33.27 0.86
C ARG A 123 -15.81 34.30 -0.14
N GLU A 124 -14.91 35.17 0.30
CA GLU A 124 -14.28 36.20 -0.53
C GLU A 124 -13.14 35.65 -1.42
N LYS A 125 -12.93 34.32 -1.43
CA LYS A 125 -11.87 33.63 -2.20
C LYS A 125 -10.45 34.15 -1.91
N VAL A 126 -10.25 34.74 -0.73
CA VAL A 126 -8.92 35.10 -0.23
C VAL A 126 -8.13 33.83 0.08
N LEU A 127 -8.78 32.78 0.59
CA LEU A 127 -8.19 31.47 0.85
C LEU A 127 -8.75 30.39 -0.06
N LEU A 128 -7.92 29.39 -0.33
CA LEU A 128 -8.29 28.22 -1.13
C LEU A 128 -8.70 27.06 -0.21
N PRO A 129 -9.86 26.41 -0.45
CA PRO A 129 -10.30 25.26 0.33
C PRO A 129 -9.26 24.13 0.39
N ASP A 130 -8.59 23.86 -0.74
CA ASP A 130 -7.61 22.78 -0.85
C ASP A 130 -6.38 23.04 0.02
N LEU A 131 -5.93 24.29 0.13
CA LEU A 131 -4.81 24.67 0.98
C LEU A 131 -5.14 24.40 2.46
N LEU A 132 -6.32 24.80 2.92
CA LEU A 132 -6.73 24.58 4.31
C LEU A 132 -6.89 23.09 4.64
N LYS A 133 -7.42 22.28 3.72
CA LYS A 133 -7.51 20.82 3.87
C LYS A 133 -6.16 20.13 4.05
N THR A 134 -5.07 20.72 3.56
CA THR A 134 -3.71 20.17 3.71
C THR A 134 -3.01 20.57 5.02
N ARG A 135 -3.54 21.55 5.76
CA ARG A 135 -2.87 22.15 6.94
C ARG A 135 -3.70 22.06 8.22
N LEU A 136 -5.00 22.29 8.15
CA LEU A 136 -5.86 22.34 9.33
C LEU A 136 -6.20 20.94 9.84
N GLU A 137 -6.50 20.87 11.13
CA GLU A 137 -6.93 19.63 11.79
C GLU A 137 -8.37 19.27 11.41
N PRO A 138 -8.74 17.97 11.42
CA PRO A 138 -10.07 17.51 11.01
C PRO A 138 -11.23 18.18 11.75
N GLU A 139 -11.10 18.48 13.04
CA GLU A 139 -12.15 19.13 13.82
C GLU A 139 -12.43 20.56 13.33
N MET A 140 -11.36 21.35 13.12
CA MET A 140 -11.43 22.70 12.58
C MET A 140 -11.96 22.74 11.14
N LEU A 141 -11.63 21.73 10.33
CA LEU A 141 -12.18 21.58 8.98
C LEU A 141 -13.70 21.34 9.01
N GLN A 142 -14.21 20.60 9.99
CA GLN A 142 -15.65 20.37 10.13
C GLN A 142 -16.37 21.66 10.57
N GLU A 143 -15.80 22.39 11.52
CA GLU A 143 -16.40 23.64 12.02
C GLU A 143 -16.44 24.75 10.96
N THR A 144 -15.43 24.78 10.08
CA THR A 144 -15.37 25.67 8.91
C THR A 144 -16.21 25.18 7.74
N GLU A 145 -16.93 24.06 7.87
CA GLU A 145 -17.79 23.44 6.86
C GLU A 145 -17.05 23.01 5.58
N LEU A 146 -15.73 22.81 5.66
CA LEU A 146 -14.91 22.27 4.56
C LEU A 146 -15.04 20.76 4.41
N ILE A 147 -15.43 20.08 5.49
CA ILE A 147 -15.77 18.65 5.54
C ILE A 147 -17.04 18.42 6.36
N THR A 148 -17.72 17.30 6.12
CA THR A 148 -18.96 16.97 6.83
C THR A 148 -18.73 16.25 8.16
N ASP A 149 -17.75 15.34 8.22
CA ASP A 149 -17.47 14.48 9.37
C ASP A 149 -15.95 14.31 9.56
N HIS A 150 -15.43 14.86 10.66
CA HIS A 150 -14.02 14.78 11.05
C HIS A 150 -13.55 13.33 11.31
N ALA A 151 -14.40 12.48 11.89
CA ALA A 151 -14.04 11.10 12.22
C ALA A 151 -13.94 10.25 10.96
N GLN A 152 -14.88 10.41 10.01
CA GLN A 152 -14.81 9.76 8.71
C GLN A 152 -13.58 10.24 7.91
N PHE A 153 -13.31 11.54 7.91
CA PHE A 153 -12.16 12.13 7.23
C PHE A 153 -10.84 11.57 7.80
N ASN A 154 -10.66 11.58 9.12
CA ASN A 154 -9.45 11.04 9.76
C ASN A 154 -9.28 9.54 9.46
N LYS A 155 -10.37 8.76 9.49
CA LYS A 155 -10.33 7.34 9.11
C LYS A 155 -9.88 7.14 7.66
N GLN A 156 -10.34 7.98 6.74
CA GLN A 156 -9.91 7.94 5.34
C GLN A 156 -8.44 8.35 5.20
N GLN A 157 -8.01 9.40 5.89
CA GLN A 157 -6.62 9.87 5.92
C GLN A 157 -5.68 8.77 6.44
N VAL A 158 -6.00 8.13 7.57
CA VAL A 158 -5.23 7.00 8.10
C VAL A 158 -5.16 5.84 7.11
N ARG A 159 -6.28 5.48 6.47
CA ARG A 159 -6.30 4.43 5.44
C ARG A 159 -5.43 4.77 4.25
N MET A 160 -5.49 6.01 3.77
CA MET A 160 -4.69 6.48 2.64
C MET A 160 -3.20 6.50 2.96
N ASN A 161 -2.83 7.02 4.13
CA ASN A 161 -1.44 7.03 4.61
C ASN A 161 -0.92 5.59 4.79
N THR A 162 -1.72 4.73 5.42
CA THR A 162 -1.36 3.32 5.63
C THR A 162 -1.17 2.62 4.29
N ARG A 163 -2.07 2.84 3.33
CA ARG A 163 -1.92 2.28 1.98
C ARG A 163 -0.62 2.79 1.34
N THR A 164 -0.42 4.09 1.31
CA THR A 164 0.75 4.73 0.66
C THR A 164 2.08 4.28 1.28
N LEU A 165 2.14 4.09 2.59
CA LEU A 165 3.36 3.74 3.32
C LEU A 165 3.65 2.23 3.35
N TYR A 166 2.61 1.39 3.43
CA TYR A 166 2.78 -0.04 3.71
C TYR A 166 2.44 -0.98 2.55
N THR A 167 1.77 -0.52 1.49
CA THR A 167 1.61 -1.36 0.31
C THR A 167 2.89 -1.33 -0.52
N GLN A 168 3.63 -2.44 -0.51
CA GLN A 168 4.68 -2.67 -1.49
C GLN A 168 4.03 -2.88 -2.86
N GLN A 169 4.51 -2.17 -3.88
CA GLN A 169 4.16 -2.49 -5.26
C GLN A 169 4.86 -3.80 -5.61
N LYS A 170 4.09 -4.88 -5.73
CA LYS A 170 4.55 -6.18 -6.19
C LYS A 170 3.52 -6.74 -7.15
N TYR A 171 3.96 -7.13 -8.32
CA TYR A 171 3.08 -7.57 -9.39
C TYR A 171 2.97 -9.08 -9.40
N ASN A 172 1.77 -9.58 -9.12
CA ASN A 172 1.52 -11.02 -8.96
C ASN A 172 0.87 -11.62 -10.22
N LEU A 173 0.17 -10.81 -11.02
CA LEU A 173 -0.53 -11.30 -12.21
C LEU A 173 0.23 -10.95 -13.49
N PHE A 174 0.18 -11.84 -14.48
CA PHE A 174 0.82 -11.62 -15.78
C PHE A 174 0.34 -10.37 -16.51
N ARG A 175 -0.93 -9.98 -16.33
CA ARG A 175 -1.50 -8.78 -16.95
C ARG A 175 -0.98 -7.48 -16.33
N GLU A 176 -0.47 -7.55 -15.10
CA GLU A 176 0.06 -6.38 -14.40
C GLU A 176 1.44 -6.03 -14.96
N GLU A 177 2.33 -7.02 -15.09
CA GLU A 177 3.69 -6.84 -15.64
C GLU A 177 4.04 -7.88 -16.71
N SER A 178 3.39 -7.76 -17.86
CA SER A 178 3.54 -8.71 -18.97
C SER A 178 4.98 -8.81 -19.50
N GLU A 179 5.72 -7.70 -19.54
CA GLU A 179 7.11 -7.67 -19.98
C GLU A 179 8.03 -8.42 -19.00
N GLY A 180 7.92 -8.12 -17.70
CA GLY A 180 8.74 -8.73 -16.67
C GLY A 180 8.58 -10.25 -16.63
N TYR A 181 7.32 -10.72 -16.67
CA TYR A 181 7.04 -12.15 -16.71
C TYR A 181 7.47 -12.83 -18.02
N SER A 182 7.35 -12.16 -19.17
CA SER A 182 7.80 -12.70 -20.46
C SER A 182 9.33 -12.87 -20.51
N LYS A 183 10.06 -11.86 -20.02
CA LYS A 183 11.53 -11.92 -19.90
C LYS A 183 11.96 -13.00 -18.93
N LEU A 184 11.28 -13.13 -17.78
CA LEU A 184 11.55 -14.17 -16.81
C LEU A 184 11.35 -15.58 -17.39
N ILE A 185 10.24 -15.84 -18.09
CA ILE A 185 9.96 -17.14 -18.72
C ILE A 185 11.03 -17.46 -19.78
N THR A 186 11.43 -16.46 -20.57
CA THR A 186 12.50 -16.61 -21.57
C THR A 186 13.83 -16.97 -20.90
N GLU A 187 14.19 -16.26 -19.83
CA GLU A 187 15.42 -16.49 -19.07
C GLU A 187 15.44 -17.88 -18.42
N LEU A 188 14.31 -18.32 -17.84
CA LEU A 188 14.17 -19.67 -17.27
C LEU A 188 14.23 -20.77 -18.34
N SER A 189 13.77 -20.49 -19.55
CA SER A 189 13.86 -21.42 -20.68
C SER A 189 15.31 -21.66 -21.12
N GLU A 190 16.18 -20.67 -20.94
CA GLU A 190 17.62 -20.75 -21.21
C GLU A 190 18.41 -21.44 -20.07
N LEU A 191 17.77 -21.80 -18.96
CA LEU A 191 18.45 -22.52 -17.87
C LEU A 191 18.95 -23.91 -18.35
N PRO A 192 20.25 -24.20 -18.25
CA PRO A 192 20.83 -25.44 -18.78
C PRO A 192 20.35 -26.68 -18.02
N ALA A 193 20.27 -27.82 -18.72
CA ALA A 193 20.13 -29.11 -18.05
C ALA A 193 21.43 -29.47 -17.31
N ALA A 194 21.33 -30.09 -16.15
CA ALA A 194 22.50 -30.26 -15.27
C ALA A 194 23.60 -31.23 -15.77
N ASN A 195 23.38 -31.94 -16.88
CA ASN A 195 24.36 -32.82 -17.52
C ASN A 195 24.65 -32.46 -19.00
N GLY A 196 24.12 -31.35 -19.53
CA GLY A 196 24.18 -31.05 -20.96
C GLY A 196 24.77 -29.67 -21.24
N LYS A 197 25.63 -29.58 -22.26
CA LYS A 197 25.99 -28.32 -22.95
C LYS A 197 24.88 -27.81 -23.88
N GLU A 198 23.74 -28.49 -23.91
CA GLU A 198 22.65 -28.21 -24.84
C GLU A 198 21.53 -27.47 -24.10
N THR A 199 21.55 -26.15 -24.20
CA THR A 199 20.33 -25.34 -24.16
C THR A 199 19.79 -25.27 -25.59
N SER A 200 18.46 -25.38 -25.76
CA SER A 200 17.79 -25.49 -27.07
C SER A 200 17.80 -24.19 -27.90
N THR A 201 18.46 -23.13 -27.44
CA THR A 201 18.51 -21.82 -28.11
C THR A 201 19.93 -21.23 -28.04
N ARG A 202 20.32 -20.56 -29.12
CA ARG A 202 21.65 -19.98 -29.38
C ARG A 202 22.14 -19.14 -28.19
N GLY A 203 23.19 -19.60 -27.51
CA GLY A 203 23.88 -18.87 -26.46
C GLY A 203 23.86 -19.63 -25.14
N CYS A 204 24.92 -20.38 -24.84
CA CYS A 204 25.05 -21.15 -23.60
C CYS A 204 25.25 -20.21 -22.40
N LYS A 205 24.17 -19.60 -21.88
CA LYS A 205 24.25 -18.89 -20.59
C LYS A 205 24.60 -19.88 -19.49
N GLN A 206 25.49 -19.46 -18.61
CA GLN A 206 25.81 -20.27 -17.43
C GLN A 206 24.63 -20.21 -16.45
N ALA A 207 24.40 -21.28 -15.69
CA ALA A 207 23.33 -21.30 -14.69
C ALA A 207 23.46 -20.14 -13.67
N SER A 208 24.69 -19.73 -13.33
CA SER A 208 24.96 -18.57 -12.49
C SER A 208 24.46 -17.26 -13.09
N GLU A 209 24.59 -17.09 -14.42
CA GLU A 209 24.15 -15.90 -15.14
C GLU A 209 22.62 -15.82 -15.14
N VAL A 210 21.96 -16.93 -15.46
CA VAL A 210 20.49 -17.04 -15.42
C VAL A 210 19.96 -16.71 -14.02
N ILE A 211 20.57 -17.23 -12.96
CA ILE A 211 20.17 -16.95 -11.57
C ILE A 211 20.30 -15.45 -11.25
N THR A 212 21.40 -14.81 -11.64
CA THR A 212 21.59 -13.37 -11.44
C THR A 212 20.59 -12.54 -12.23
N ASN A 213 20.27 -12.96 -13.46
CA ASN A 213 19.26 -12.30 -14.30
C ASN A 213 17.87 -12.44 -13.68
N VAL A 214 17.48 -13.62 -13.19
CA VAL A 214 16.20 -13.82 -12.47
C VAL A 214 16.11 -12.90 -11.25
N GLN A 215 17.16 -12.80 -10.42
CA GLN A 215 17.18 -11.86 -9.30
C GLN A 215 17.00 -10.40 -9.75
N SER A 216 17.67 -10.02 -10.84
CA SER A 216 17.60 -8.67 -11.39
C SER A 216 16.20 -8.36 -11.94
N LEU A 217 15.55 -9.33 -12.60
CA LEU A 217 14.19 -9.18 -13.11
C LEU A 217 13.17 -9.06 -11.98
N ILE A 218 13.32 -9.83 -10.89
CA ILE A 218 12.46 -9.72 -9.71
C ILE A 218 12.52 -8.29 -9.14
N GLY A 219 13.71 -7.72 -9.01
CA GLY A 219 13.90 -6.38 -8.45
C GLY A 219 13.56 -5.23 -9.41
N TYR A 220 13.81 -5.40 -10.72
CA TYR A 220 13.58 -4.33 -11.70
C TYR A 220 12.10 -4.16 -12.05
N PHE A 221 11.36 -5.27 -12.16
CA PHE A 221 9.93 -5.28 -12.49
C PHE A 221 9.04 -5.46 -11.26
N ASP A 222 9.58 -5.38 -10.04
CA ASP A 222 8.85 -5.59 -8.79
C ASP A 222 7.97 -6.86 -8.81
N LEU A 223 8.50 -7.97 -9.33
CA LEU A 223 7.73 -9.21 -9.47
C LEU A 223 7.46 -9.85 -8.10
N GLU A 224 6.28 -10.45 -7.94
CA GLU A 224 5.94 -11.16 -6.71
C GLU A 224 6.76 -12.46 -6.57
N PRO A 225 7.55 -12.64 -5.49
CA PRO A 225 8.50 -13.76 -5.40
C PRO A 225 7.87 -15.16 -5.36
N ASN A 226 6.66 -15.33 -4.81
CA ASN A 226 5.99 -16.63 -4.80
C ASN A 226 5.46 -17.00 -6.20
N ARG A 227 5.04 -16.02 -7.00
CA ARG A 227 4.69 -16.22 -8.42
C ARG A 227 5.92 -16.53 -9.26
N VAL A 228 7.06 -15.90 -8.97
CA VAL A 228 8.32 -16.27 -9.63
C VAL A 228 8.77 -17.67 -9.19
N LEU A 229 8.65 -18.03 -7.92
CA LEU A 229 8.90 -19.40 -7.43
C LEU A 229 8.05 -20.43 -8.18
N ASP A 230 6.78 -20.12 -8.39
CA ASP A 230 5.86 -20.96 -9.15
C ASP A 230 6.36 -21.26 -10.57
N LEU A 231 6.80 -20.23 -11.29
CA LEU A 231 7.41 -20.37 -12.62
C LEU A 231 8.74 -21.13 -12.60
N VAL A 232 9.55 -20.94 -11.57
CA VAL A 232 10.79 -21.72 -11.37
C VAL A 232 10.46 -23.20 -11.19
N LEU A 233 9.41 -23.53 -10.42
CA LEU A 233 8.95 -24.90 -10.24
C LEU A 233 8.42 -25.50 -11.55
N GLU A 234 7.72 -24.72 -12.38
CA GLU A 234 7.30 -25.14 -13.74
C GLU A 234 8.51 -25.42 -14.65
N ALA A 235 9.54 -24.59 -14.58
CA ALA A 235 10.77 -24.79 -15.34
C ALA A 235 11.51 -26.07 -14.94
N VAL A 236 11.45 -26.45 -13.64
CA VAL A 236 11.97 -27.73 -13.13
C VAL A 236 11.05 -28.89 -13.49
N GLU A 237 9.74 -28.71 -13.48
CA GLU A 237 8.77 -29.73 -13.92
C GLU A 237 9.00 -30.12 -15.38
N ALA A 238 9.21 -29.12 -16.24
CA ALA A 238 9.49 -29.31 -17.66
C ALA A 238 10.84 -30.03 -17.90
N VAL A 239 11.86 -29.75 -17.09
CA VAL A 239 13.18 -30.40 -17.19
C VAL A 239 13.69 -30.75 -15.78
N PRO A 240 13.36 -31.95 -15.26
CA PRO A 240 13.64 -32.34 -13.87
C PRO A 240 15.11 -32.26 -13.46
N SER A 241 16.04 -32.42 -14.41
CA SER A 241 17.47 -32.31 -14.15
C SER A 241 17.90 -30.92 -13.66
N ARG A 242 17.11 -29.86 -13.92
CA ARG A 242 17.37 -28.48 -13.49
C ARG A 242 17.31 -28.28 -11.98
N VAL A 243 16.71 -29.20 -11.22
CA VAL A 243 16.71 -29.17 -9.74
C VAL A 243 18.12 -29.06 -9.14
N ARG A 244 19.14 -29.53 -9.86
CA ARG A 244 20.54 -29.47 -9.43
C ARG A 244 21.09 -28.04 -9.38
N HIS A 245 20.41 -27.08 -10.00
CA HIS A 245 20.66 -25.66 -9.80
C HIS A 245 20.06 -25.18 -8.48
N SER A 246 20.49 -25.80 -7.37
CA SER A 246 19.98 -25.54 -6.02
C SER A 246 20.07 -24.08 -5.62
N LYS A 247 21.04 -23.34 -6.19
CA LYS A 247 21.21 -21.91 -5.99
C LYS A 247 20.00 -21.09 -6.48
N LEU A 248 19.33 -21.53 -7.54
CA LEU A 248 18.09 -20.89 -8.03
C LEU A 248 16.95 -21.05 -7.03
N LEU A 249 16.75 -22.26 -6.51
CA LEU A 249 15.71 -22.54 -5.51
C LEU A 249 16.03 -21.86 -4.16
N SER A 250 17.31 -21.70 -3.82
CA SER A 250 17.75 -21.00 -2.60
C SER A 250 17.48 -19.50 -2.60
N LEU A 251 17.10 -18.91 -3.75
CA LEU A 251 16.65 -17.52 -3.81
C LEU A 251 15.34 -17.30 -3.06
N PHE A 252 14.52 -18.35 -2.95
CA PHE A 252 13.20 -18.31 -2.38
C PHE A 252 13.19 -18.91 -0.99
N ASN A 253 12.24 -18.49 -0.16
CA ASN A 253 12.08 -19.05 1.16
C ASN A 253 11.50 -20.48 1.05
N PRO A 254 12.21 -21.52 1.52
CA PRO A 254 11.83 -22.92 1.30
C PRO A 254 10.47 -23.28 1.93
N LYS A 255 9.99 -22.51 2.91
CA LYS A 255 8.67 -22.73 3.54
C LYS A 255 7.51 -22.56 2.54
N TYR A 256 7.69 -21.79 1.47
CA TYR A 256 6.62 -21.55 0.49
C TYR A 256 6.56 -22.60 -0.61
N ILE A 257 7.62 -23.39 -0.82
CA ILE A 257 7.65 -24.44 -1.85
C ILE A 257 6.51 -25.46 -1.67
N PRO A 258 6.28 -26.04 -0.47
CA PRO A 258 5.18 -26.98 -0.27
C PRO A 258 3.81 -26.33 -0.47
N HIS A 259 3.65 -25.05 -0.12
CA HIS A 259 2.40 -24.31 -0.30
C HIS A 259 2.06 -24.09 -1.78
N VAL A 260 3.04 -23.72 -2.60
CA VAL A 260 2.86 -23.55 -4.06
C VAL A 260 2.53 -24.89 -4.72
N LEU A 261 3.26 -25.96 -4.38
CA LEU A 261 2.96 -27.31 -4.88
C LEU A 261 1.58 -27.79 -4.44
N GLY A 262 1.23 -27.56 -3.18
CA GLY A 262 -0.07 -27.92 -2.64
C GLY A 262 -1.22 -27.20 -3.34
N PHE A 263 -1.03 -25.93 -3.69
CA PHE A 263 -1.99 -25.18 -4.49
C PHE A 263 -2.20 -25.83 -5.88
N LYS A 264 -1.12 -26.25 -6.58
CA LYS A 264 -1.22 -26.97 -7.86
C LYS A 264 -1.90 -28.31 -7.73
N LEU A 265 -1.54 -29.11 -6.73
CA LEU A 265 -2.14 -30.43 -6.52
C LEU A 265 -3.64 -30.30 -6.22
N ASN A 266 -4.01 -29.31 -5.40
CA ASN A 266 -5.39 -29.04 -5.08
C ASN A 266 -6.20 -28.49 -6.26
N SER A 267 -5.57 -27.79 -7.22
CA SER A 267 -6.28 -27.31 -8.41
C SER A 267 -6.75 -28.48 -9.29
N TYR A 268 -5.91 -29.50 -9.51
CA TYR A 268 -6.30 -30.71 -10.24
C TYR A 268 -7.36 -31.51 -9.48
N PHE A 269 -7.20 -31.67 -8.17
CA PHE A 269 -8.19 -32.35 -7.34
C PHE A 269 -9.56 -31.64 -7.39
N SER A 270 -9.58 -30.32 -7.25
CA SER A 270 -10.80 -29.51 -7.32
C SER A 270 -11.46 -29.57 -8.69
N ALA A 271 -10.66 -29.63 -9.76
CA ALA A 271 -11.12 -29.83 -11.13
C ALA A 271 -11.58 -31.27 -11.42
N LYS A 272 -11.38 -32.21 -10.48
CA LYS A 272 -11.58 -33.67 -10.65
C LYS A 272 -10.77 -34.24 -11.82
N GLU A 273 -9.65 -33.62 -12.12
CA GLU A 273 -8.71 -34.06 -13.14
C GLU A 273 -7.64 -34.96 -12.51
N PRO A 274 -7.13 -35.96 -13.24
CA PRO A 274 -6.02 -36.76 -12.74
C PRO A 274 -4.77 -35.90 -12.58
N THR A 275 -4.07 -36.07 -11.45
CA THR A 275 -2.80 -35.36 -11.22
C THR A 275 -1.78 -35.72 -12.30
N PRO A 276 -1.18 -34.73 -12.99
CA PRO A 276 -0.19 -34.99 -14.02
C PRO A 276 1.02 -35.79 -13.51
N PRO A 277 1.53 -36.78 -14.27
CA PRO A 277 2.74 -37.52 -13.89
C PRO A 277 3.98 -36.63 -13.74
N SER A 278 4.04 -35.53 -14.52
CA SER A 278 5.11 -34.53 -14.44
C SER A 278 5.16 -33.86 -13.06
N LEU A 279 4.00 -33.50 -12.51
CA LEU A 279 3.88 -32.87 -11.20
C LEU A 279 4.25 -33.85 -10.07
N CYS A 280 3.86 -35.12 -10.18
CA CYS A 280 4.32 -36.17 -9.27
C CYS A 280 5.85 -36.36 -9.33
N THR A 281 6.41 -36.30 -10.54
CA THR A 281 7.87 -36.37 -10.75
C THR A 281 8.58 -35.18 -10.14
N LEU A 282 8.05 -33.96 -10.29
CA LEU A 282 8.57 -32.76 -9.66
C LEU A 282 8.65 -32.93 -8.14
N CYS A 283 7.56 -33.36 -7.49
CA CYS A 283 7.53 -33.62 -6.06
C CYS A 283 8.60 -34.65 -5.64
N ALA A 284 8.70 -35.77 -6.36
CA ALA A 284 9.69 -36.82 -6.08
C ALA A 284 11.13 -36.29 -6.20
N VAL A 285 11.41 -35.48 -7.21
CA VAL A 285 12.73 -34.90 -7.47
C VAL A 285 13.11 -33.88 -6.39
N LEU A 286 12.16 -33.04 -5.94
CA LEU A 286 12.39 -32.09 -4.86
C LEU A 286 12.66 -32.79 -3.52
N LEU A 287 11.97 -33.90 -3.25
CA LEU A 287 12.21 -34.76 -2.08
C LEU A 287 13.58 -35.45 -2.16
N GLN A 288 13.92 -36.01 -3.32
CA GLN A 288 15.21 -36.69 -3.55
C GLN A 288 16.39 -35.76 -3.32
N HIS A 289 16.29 -34.50 -3.77
CA HIS A 289 17.33 -33.49 -3.60
C HIS A 289 17.24 -32.75 -2.26
N LYS A 290 16.35 -33.16 -1.35
CA LYS A 290 16.17 -32.56 -0.01
C LYS A 290 15.85 -31.05 -0.04
N VAL A 291 15.19 -30.58 -1.10
CA VAL A 291 14.69 -29.20 -1.20
C VAL A 291 13.51 -29.00 -0.24
N MET A 292 12.74 -30.06 -0.04
CA MET A 292 11.62 -30.12 0.91
C MET A 292 11.55 -31.50 1.56
N ALA A 293 10.89 -31.59 2.71
CA ALA A 293 10.62 -32.84 3.41
C ALA A 293 9.20 -33.36 3.10
N LEU A 294 8.99 -34.67 3.21
CA LEU A 294 7.70 -35.29 2.90
C LEU A 294 6.61 -34.80 3.85
N GLU A 295 6.95 -34.60 5.12
CA GLU A 295 6.07 -34.11 6.18
C GLU A 295 5.47 -32.73 5.84
N GLN A 296 6.18 -31.93 5.04
CA GLN A 296 5.72 -30.61 4.60
C GLN A 296 4.75 -30.72 3.41
N LEU A 297 4.84 -31.79 2.61
CA LEU A 297 3.94 -32.04 1.48
C LEU A 297 2.64 -32.75 1.90
N LEU A 298 2.73 -33.67 2.86
CA LEU A 298 1.60 -34.51 3.29
C LEU A 298 0.30 -33.73 3.59
N PRO A 299 0.31 -32.56 4.27
CA PRO A 299 -0.91 -31.80 4.54
C PRO A 299 -1.61 -31.28 3.28
N HIS A 300 -0.89 -31.20 2.17
CA HIS A 300 -1.39 -30.74 0.88
C HIS A 300 -1.83 -31.87 -0.06
N LEU A 301 -1.64 -33.13 0.34
CA LEU A 301 -2.05 -34.30 -0.44
C LEU A 301 -3.44 -34.76 -0.04
N THR A 302 -4.21 -35.14 -1.05
CA THR A 302 -5.54 -35.76 -0.91
C THR A 302 -5.53 -37.13 -1.58
N PRO A 303 -6.20 -38.15 -1.01
CA PRO A 303 -6.95 -38.16 0.24
C PRO A 303 -6.05 -38.05 1.49
N SER A 304 -6.64 -37.64 2.61
CA SER A 304 -5.87 -37.43 3.85
C SER A 304 -5.25 -38.73 4.38
N VAL A 305 -4.20 -38.64 5.20
CA VAL A 305 -3.54 -39.83 5.77
C VAL A 305 -4.53 -40.70 6.57
N ALA A 306 -5.48 -40.08 7.28
CA ALA A 306 -6.52 -40.80 8.02
C ALA A 306 -7.48 -41.55 7.09
N GLU A 307 -7.90 -40.92 5.99
CA GLU A 307 -8.74 -41.56 4.97
C GLU A 307 -8.01 -42.72 4.29
N LEU A 308 -6.73 -42.55 3.97
CA LEU A 308 -5.88 -43.61 3.41
C LEU A 308 -5.78 -44.80 4.37
N ALA A 309 -5.60 -44.56 5.67
CA ALA A 309 -5.54 -45.61 6.68
C ALA A 309 -6.87 -46.38 6.79
N ALA A 310 -8.01 -45.68 6.79
CA ALA A 310 -9.33 -46.31 6.81
C ALA A 310 -9.60 -47.14 5.53
N ALA A 311 -9.21 -46.61 4.37
CA ALA A 311 -9.33 -47.32 3.09
C ALA A 311 -8.42 -48.55 3.03
N ALA A 312 -7.21 -48.48 3.59
CA ALA A 312 -6.28 -49.60 3.67
C ALA A 312 -6.81 -50.72 4.57
N GLU A 313 -7.41 -50.38 5.72
CA GLU A 313 -8.01 -51.36 6.64
C GLU A 313 -9.23 -52.05 6.00
N THR A 314 -10.05 -51.29 5.29
CA THR A 314 -11.18 -51.84 4.51
C THR A 314 -10.68 -52.82 3.43
N ARG A 315 -9.63 -52.44 2.70
CA ARG A 315 -9.03 -53.29 1.66
C ARG A 315 -8.42 -54.56 2.26
N ARG A 316 -7.75 -54.43 3.41
CA ARG A 316 -7.13 -55.55 4.14
C ARG A 316 -8.17 -56.56 4.62
N SER A 317 -9.28 -56.09 5.20
CA SER A 317 -10.35 -56.97 5.67
C SER A 317 -11.05 -57.69 4.50
N ALA A 318 -11.28 -57.00 3.38
CA ALA A 318 -11.81 -57.61 2.16
C ALA A 318 -10.87 -58.68 1.58
N MET A 319 -9.56 -58.41 1.50
CA MET A 319 -8.56 -59.38 1.06
C MET A 319 -8.51 -60.61 1.98
N LEU A 320 -8.57 -60.42 3.30
CA LEU A 320 -8.62 -61.53 4.26
C LEU A 320 -9.91 -62.34 4.14
N ALA A 321 -11.05 -61.71 3.90
CA ALA A 321 -12.32 -62.38 3.65
C ALA A 321 -12.29 -63.19 2.35
N GLN A 322 -11.67 -62.67 1.30
CA GLN A 322 -11.47 -63.39 0.04
C GLN A 322 -10.50 -64.56 0.20
N ALA A 323 -9.38 -64.37 0.90
CA ALA A 323 -8.41 -65.42 1.19
C ALA A 323 -9.04 -66.59 1.97
N LYS A 324 -9.96 -66.31 2.91
CA LYS A 324 -10.72 -67.35 3.63
C LYS A 324 -11.65 -68.18 2.73
N LYS A 325 -12.04 -67.66 1.57
CA LYS A 325 -12.85 -68.38 0.57
C LYS A 325 -11.98 -69.19 -0.41
N VAL A 326 -10.68 -68.93 -0.48
CA VAL A 326 -9.76 -69.69 -1.33
C VAL A 326 -9.60 -71.09 -0.75
N GLY A 327 -10.04 -72.11 -1.50
CA GLY A 327 -10.09 -73.51 -1.07
C GLY A 327 -11.48 -74.02 -0.73
N VAL A 328 -12.49 -73.15 -0.64
CA VAL A 328 -13.90 -73.55 -0.52
C VAL A 328 -14.48 -73.67 -1.93
N VAL A 329 -14.54 -74.89 -2.47
CA VAL A 329 -15.25 -75.16 -3.73
C VAL A 329 -16.76 -75.15 -3.45
N SER A 330 -17.46 -74.15 -3.94
CA SER A 330 -18.93 -74.15 -3.96
C SER A 330 -19.40 -75.09 -5.07
N LEU A 331 -19.94 -76.26 -4.72
CA LEU A 331 -20.50 -77.22 -5.67
C LEU A 331 -21.88 -76.80 -6.21
N ALA A 332 -22.42 -75.64 -5.80
CA ALA A 332 -23.72 -75.14 -6.23
C ALA A 332 -23.68 -74.31 -7.55
N ASP A 333 -22.49 -73.94 -8.04
CA ASP A 333 -22.34 -73.11 -9.25
C ASP A 333 -22.07 -73.92 -10.54
N THR A 334 -22.10 -75.26 -10.50
CA THR A 334 -22.14 -76.07 -11.73
C THR A 334 -23.59 -76.16 -12.21
N ALA A 335 -24.04 -75.14 -12.94
CA ALA A 335 -25.25 -75.23 -13.74
C ALA A 335 -25.07 -76.33 -14.83
N PRO A 336 -26.10 -77.14 -15.13
CA PRO A 336 -26.05 -78.05 -16.27
C PRO A 336 -26.01 -77.21 -17.57
N LEU A 337 -25.13 -77.60 -18.49
CA LEU A 337 -25.11 -77.10 -19.87
C LEU A 337 -26.47 -77.37 -20.52
N GLU A 338 -27.20 -76.31 -20.92
CA GLU A 338 -28.31 -76.47 -21.86
C GLU A 338 -27.75 -76.85 -23.24
N PRO A 339 -28.37 -77.83 -23.95
CA PRO A 339 -27.93 -78.21 -25.29
C PRO A 339 -28.40 -77.18 -26.31
N ALA A 340 -27.55 -76.93 -27.29
CA ALA A 340 -27.83 -76.07 -28.44
C ALA A 340 -28.88 -76.70 -29.38
N GLU A 341 -29.83 -75.87 -29.83
CA GLU A 341 -30.50 -75.98 -31.14
C GLU A 341 -30.46 -74.64 -31.86
#